data_AF-A0A8C5QCE9-F1
#
_entry.id   AF-A0A8C5QCE9-F1
#
_cell.length_a   1.000
_cell.length_b   1.000
_cell.length_c   1.000
_cell.angle_alpha   90.00
_cell.angle_beta   90.00
_cell.angle_gamma   90.00
#
_symmetry.space_group_name_H-M   'P 1'
#
loop_
_entity.id
_entity.type
_entity.pdbx_description
1 polymer ?
#
loop_
_entity_poly.entity_id
_entity_poly.type
_entity_poly.pdbx_seq_one_letter_code
_entity_poly.pdbx_strand_id
1 'polypeptide(L)'
;MNCWTRRLALILHFIWLMAEAQENVQRIIGGYIVSPYSTRYLVSLKRNSGLHFCGGSLISRFWVLTAAHCKIEQSQMLIVAGEYSLSMFEGTEQVFRPVRMVAHPEYSSSTKNADIMLIKLHRPAVYNSFVSIVPLPVQGVVPGEGRLCQVSGWGYTSTIGGKASDTLRSVKLPIVSMRRCNSSSSYAGHITSNMICAGFSAGGKDACQKPPKSRVPSAPRKHVTFTKPSDWFHGKGR
;
A
#
# COMPACT_ATOMS: atom_id res chain seq x y z
N MET A 1 -36.31 50.66 3.78
CA MET A 1 -35.02 49.94 3.71
C MET A 1 -35.29 48.45 3.86
N ASN A 2 -34.76 47.65 2.94
CA ASN A 2 -35.50 46.54 2.33
C ASN A 2 -35.40 45.22 3.11
N CYS A 3 -36.55 44.58 3.35
CA CYS A 3 -36.72 43.24 3.96
C CYS A 3 -36.02 42.11 3.16
N TRP A 4 -35.53 42.41 1.95
CA TRP A 4 -34.85 41.48 1.04
C TRP A 4 -33.37 41.25 1.38
N THR A 5 -32.67 42.20 2.01
CA THR A 5 -31.24 42.02 2.33
C THR A 5 -31.00 41.08 3.51
N ARG A 6 -31.96 40.97 4.44
CA ARG A 6 -31.87 40.03 5.57
C ARG A 6 -32.06 38.56 5.16
N ARG A 7 -32.87 38.29 4.13
CA ARG A 7 -33.06 36.91 3.61
C ARG A 7 -31.86 36.40 2.81
N LEU A 8 -31.22 37.27 2.03
CA LEU A 8 -29.97 36.94 1.32
C LEU A 8 -28.80 36.67 2.27
N ALA A 9 -28.67 37.42 3.35
CA ALA A 9 -27.63 37.19 4.36
C ALA A 9 -27.79 35.84 5.08
N LEU A 10 -29.04 35.43 5.39
CA LEU A 10 -29.33 34.14 6.01
C LEU A 10 -29.08 32.96 5.06
N ILE A 11 -29.40 33.11 3.76
CA ILE A 11 -29.11 32.08 2.74
C ILE A 11 -27.60 31.95 2.53
N LEU A 12 -26.85 33.05 2.47
CA LEU A 12 -25.39 33.02 2.36
C LEU A 12 -24.72 32.45 3.61
N HIS A 13 -25.26 32.70 4.81
CA HIS A 13 -24.81 32.04 6.05
C HIS A 13 -25.12 30.54 6.06
N PHE A 14 -26.30 30.12 5.56
CA PHE A 14 -26.63 28.71 5.44
C PHE A 14 -25.75 27.98 4.41
N ILE A 15 -25.42 28.64 3.29
CA ILE A 15 -24.49 28.10 2.28
C ILE A 15 -23.06 27.99 2.86
N TRP A 16 -22.66 28.93 3.73
CA TRP A 16 -21.37 28.85 4.45
C TRP A 16 -21.35 27.72 5.50
N LEU A 17 -22.44 27.51 6.24
CA LEU A 17 -22.61 26.40 7.19
C LEU A 17 -22.66 25.02 6.50
N MET A 18 -23.22 24.92 5.30
CA MET A 18 -23.28 23.66 4.54
C MET A 18 -21.98 23.36 3.77
N ALA A 19 -21.11 24.37 3.57
CA ALA A 19 -19.79 24.19 2.95
C ALA A 19 -18.75 23.54 3.89
N GLU A 20 -19.10 23.30 5.16
CA GLU A 20 -18.22 22.69 6.16
C GLU A 20 -18.55 21.23 6.50
N ALA A 21 -19.41 20.56 5.70
CA ALA A 21 -19.47 19.11 5.68
C ALA A 21 -18.36 18.52 4.78
N GLN A 22 -17.11 18.96 5.00
CA GLN A 22 -15.95 18.24 4.47
C GLN A 22 -15.81 16.98 5.31
N GLU A 23 -16.19 15.84 4.74
CA GLU A 23 -16.02 14.50 5.30
C GLU A 23 -14.52 14.22 5.50
N ASN A 24 -13.94 14.74 6.59
CA ASN A 24 -12.53 14.58 6.91
C ASN A 24 -12.32 13.23 7.61
N VAL A 25 -12.33 12.15 6.81
CA VAL A 25 -11.90 10.84 7.29
C VAL A 25 -10.63 10.42 6.56
N GLN A 26 -9.49 11.00 6.96
CA GLN A 26 -8.17 10.63 6.45
C GLN A 26 -7.51 9.52 7.30
N ARG A 27 -7.08 8.45 6.60
CA ARG A 27 -6.69 7.09 7.03
C ARG A 27 -5.51 6.65 6.11
N ILE A 28 -4.69 5.63 6.45
CA ILE A 28 -3.30 5.37 5.92
C ILE A 28 -2.56 6.69 5.91
N ILE A 29 -2.00 7.15 7.03
CA ILE A 29 -1.45 8.51 7.29
C ILE A 29 -1.58 9.41 6.02
N GLY A 30 -2.69 10.14 5.85
CA GLY A 30 -2.94 11.00 4.66
C GLY A 30 -3.38 10.35 3.32
N GLY A 31 -3.88 9.11 3.31
CA GLY A 31 -4.45 8.39 2.17
C GLY A 31 -5.99 8.50 2.09
N TYR A 32 -6.57 8.08 0.96
CA TYR A 32 -8.02 8.15 0.67
C TYR A 32 -8.66 6.76 0.52
N ILE A 33 -9.97 6.67 0.76
CA ILE A 33 -10.73 5.43 0.49
C ILE A 33 -10.72 5.23 -1.01
N VAL A 34 -10.35 4.04 -1.44
CA VAL A 34 -10.29 3.70 -2.85
C VAL A 34 -11.72 3.41 -3.30
N SER A 35 -12.12 3.91 -4.48
CA SER A 35 -13.38 3.45 -5.07
C SER A 35 -13.33 1.93 -5.15
N PRO A 36 -14.36 1.20 -4.64
CA PRO A 36 -14.35 -0.25 -4.62
C PRO A 36 -13.87 -0.81 -5.96
N TYR A 37 -12.95 -1.78 -5.88
CA TYR A 37 -12.43 -2.50 -7.04
C TYR A 37 -11.65 -1.68 -8.07
N SER A 38 -11.16 -0.48 -7.73
CA SER A 38 -10.25 0.25 -8.63
C SER A 38 -8.79 -0.25 -8.59
N THR A 39 -8.42 -1.10 -7.63
CA THR A 39 -7.12 -1.79 -7.57
C THR A 39 -7.27 -3.31 -7.76
N ARG A 40 -7.73 -3.72 -8.95
CA ARG A 40 -8.14 -5.11 -9.27
C ARG A 40 -7.02 -6.16 -9.27
N TYR A 41 -5.77 -5.73 -9.27
CA TYR A 41 -4.61 -6.62 -9.21
C TYR A 41 -4.13 -6.92 -7.79
N LEU A 42 -4.67 -6.23 -6.79
CA LEU A 42 -4.24 -6.39 -5.41
C LEU A 42 -4.73 -7.73 -4.84
N VAL A 43 -3.88 -8.39 -4.07
CA VAL A 43 -4.24 -9.57 -3.29
C VAL A 43 -3.89 -9.40 -1.83
N SER A 44 -4.74 -9.97 -0.99
CA SER A 44 -4.54 -10.09 0.45
C SER A 44 -3.90 -11.45 0.74
N LEU A 45 -2.73 -11.45 1.37
CA LEU A 45 -2.10 -12.64 1.92
C LEU A 45 -2.60 -12.83 3.35
N LYS A 46 -3.29 -13.95 3.57
CA LYS A 46 -3.92 -14.28 4.84
C LYS A 46 -3.33 -15.57 5.40
N ARG A 47 -3.32 -15.70 6.73
CA ARG A 47 -3.10 -16.99 7.40
C ARG A 47 -4.35 -17.85 7.24
N ASN A 48 -4.25 -19.17 7.48
CA ASN A 48 -5.42 -20.06 7.51
C ASN A 48 -6.52 -19.60 8.49
N SER A 49 -6.17 -18.81 9.51
CA SER A 49 -7.13 -18.19 10.42
C SER A 49 -7.96 -17.05 9.78
N GLY A 50 -7.71 -16.70 8.52
CA GLY A 50 -8.29 -15.52 7.86
C GLY A 50 -7.58 -14.20 8.18
N LEU A 51 -6.54 -14.23 9.03
CA LEU A 51 -5.81 -13.01 9.40
C LEU A 51 -4.95 -12.50 8.24
N HIS A 52 -5.24 -11.30 7.74
CA HIS A 52 -4.38 -10.57 6.82
C HIS A 52 -3.04 -10.23 7.46
N PHE A 53 -1.95 -10.44 6.74
CA PHE A 53 -0.61 -10.08 7.22
C PHE A 53 0.27 -9.41 6.16
N CYS A 54 0.02 -9.64 4.87
CA CYS A 54 0.75 -9.02 3.77
C CYS A 54 -0.15 -8.79 2.55
N GLY A 55 0.32 -7.97 1.61
CA GLY A 55 -0.28 -7.84 0.27
C GLY A 55 0.58 -8.48 -0.82
N GLY A 56 0.04 -8.56 -2.03
CA GLY A 56 0.77 -8.89 -3.25
C GLY A 56 -0.01 -8.47 -4.50
N SER A 57 0.61 -8.54 -5.67
CA SER A 57 -0.02 -8.21 -6.96
C SER A 57 -0.15 -9.43 -7.84
N LEU A 58 -1.30 -9.62 -8.49
CA LEU A 58 -1.42 -10.51 -9.63
C LEU A 58 -0.64 -9.95 -10.83
N ILE A 59 0.35 -10.70 -11.30
CA ILE A 59 1.15 -10.37 -12.49
C ILE A 59 0.83 -11.29 -13.67
N SER A 60 0.14 -12.40 -13.41
CA SER A 60 -0.46 -13.28 -14.41
C SER A 60 -1.64 -14.04 -13.77
N ARG A 61 -2.33 -14.91 -14.52
CA ARG A 61 -3.36 -15.79 -13.95
C ARG A 61 -2.84 -16.74 -12.88
N PHE A 62 -1.57 -17.11 -12.90
CA PHE A 62 -1.01 -18.11 -11.99
C PHE A 62 0.01 -17.53 -11.01
N TRP A 63 0.40 -16.27 -11.14
CA TRP A 63 1.52 -15.72 -10.40
C TRP A 63 1.14 -14.45 -9.66
N VAL A 64 1.45 -14.46 -8.37
CA VAL A 64 1.43 -13.29 -7.50
C VAL A 64 2.86 -12.87 -7.20
N LEU A 65 3.09 -11.57 -7.25
CA LEU A 65 4.32 -10.90 -6.83
C LEU A 65 4.13 -10.29 -5.45
N THR A 66 5.02 -10.58 -4.51
CA THR A 66 4.98 -10.04 -3.14
C THR A 66 6.40 -9.83 -2.62
N ALA A 67 6.54 -9.41 -1.36
CA ALA A 67 7.82 -9.28 -0.69
C ALA A 67 8.29 -10.64 -0.12
N ALA A 68 9.58 -10.91 -0.16
CA ALA A 68 10.15 -12.16 0.36
C ALA A 68 10.00 -12.31 1.87
N HIS A 69 10.03 -11.22 2.63
CA HIS A 69 9.79 -11.27 4.07
C HIS A 69 8.35 -11.62 4.46
N CYS A 70 7.41 -11.65 3.50
CA CYS A 70 6.05 -12.16 3.72
C CYS A 70 5.97 -13.69 3.66
N LYS A 71 7.08 -14.39 3.41
CA LYS A 71 7.08 -15.85 3.38
C LYS A 71 6.71 -16.42 4.76
N ILE A 72 5.70 -17.29 4.76
CA ILE A 72 5.34 -18.19 5.86
C ILE A 72 5.29 -19.62 5.30
N GLU A 73 4.95 -20.61 6.13
CA GLU A 73 4.74 -21.98 5.67
C GLU A 73 3.68 -22.06 4.56
N GLN A 74 3.97 -22.84 3.51
CA GLN A 74 3.11 -22.91 2.31
C GLN A 74 1.68 -23.33 2.64
N SER A 75 1.54 -24.29 3.55
CA SER A 75 0.25 -24.82 4.02
C SER A 75 -0.53 -23.83 4.89
N GLN A 76 0.11 -22.78 5.39
CA GLN A 76 -0.48 -21.77 6.28
C GLN A 76 -0.93 -20.50 5.57
N MET A 77 -0.70 -20.39 4.26
CA MET A 77 -0.98 -19.19 3.47
C MET A 77 -2.21 -19.36 2.58
N LEU A 78 -3.08 -18.36 2.62
CA LEU A 78 -4.16 -18.12 1.68
C LEU A 78 -3.87 -16.83 0.91
N ILE A 79 -4.23 -16.80 -0.37
CA ILE A 79 -4.15 -15.64 -1.24
C ILE A 79 -5.58 -15.29 -1.66
N VAL A 80 -6.01 -14.06 -1.42
CA VAL A 80 -7.36 -13.60 -1.75
C VAL A 80 -7.28 -12.43 -2.73
N ALA A 81 -7.76 -12.62 -3.95
CA ALA A 81 -7.93 -11.55 -4.95
C ALA A 81 -9.37 -11.04 -4.94
N GLY A 82 -9.59 -9.79 -5.37
CA GLY A 82 -10.94 -9.20 -5.41
C GLY A 82 -11.49 -8.78 -4.05
N GLU A 83 -10.63 -8.73 -3.03
CA GLU A 83 -10.92 -8.29 -1.66
C GLU A 83 -11.03 -6.75 -1.62
N TYR A 84 -12.03 -6.20 -0.91
CA TYR A 84 -12.08 -4.78 -0.56
C TYR A 84 -12.18 -4.54 0.96
N SER A 85 -13.00 -5.30 1.69
CA SER A 85 -13.06 -5.31 3.17
C SER A 85 -12.43 -6.58 3.75
N LEU A 86 -11.51 -6.43 4.71
CA LEU A 86 -10.89 -7.61 5.34
C LEU A 86 -11.83 -8.42 6.25
N SER A 87 -12.91 -7.81 6.73
CA SER A 87 -13.86 -8.39 7.69
C SER A 87 -15.18 -8.85 7.08
N MET A 88 -15.45 -8.53 5.82
CA MET A 88 -16.68 -8.92 5.11
C MET A 88 -16.34 -9.77 3.89
N PHE A 89 -17.19 -10.75 3.59
CA PHE A 89 -17.15 -11.47 2.33
C PHE A 89 -18.16 -10.83 1.38
N GLU A 90 -17.66 -10.18 0.33
CA GLU A 90 -18.44 -9.36 -0.60
C GLU A 90 -18.96 -10.16 -1.80
N GLY A 91 -18.48 -11.40 -1.97
CA GLY A 91 -18.82 -12.29 -3.09
C GLY A 91 -17.97 -12.06 -4.34
N THR A 92 -17.01 -11.14 -4.27
CA THR A 92 -16.06 -10.82 -5.34
C THR A 92 -14.74 -11.57 -5.21
N GLU A 93 -14.50 -12.20 -4.06
CA GLU A 93 -13.24 -12.77 -3.66
C GLU A 93 -12.95 -14.09 -4.35
N GLN A 94 -11.71 -14.24 -4.82
CA GLN A 94 -11.16 -15.50 -5.27
C GLN A 94 -10.07 -15.95 -4.32
N VAL A 95 -10.30 -17.09 -3.66
CA VAL A 95 -9.36 -17.67 -2.68
C VAL A 95 -8.48 -18.72 -3.33
N PHE A 96 -7.17 -18.60 -3.09
CA PHE A 96 -6.15 -19.50 -3.60
C PHE A 96 -5.22 -20.03 -2.52
N ARG A 97 -4.73 -21.26 -2.73
CA ARG A 97 -3.54 -21.78 -2.07
C ARG A 97 -2.30 -21.68 -2.97
N PRO A 98 -1.11 -21.48 -2.38
CA PRO A 98 0.15 -21.54 -3.11
C PRO A 98 0.55 -23.00 -3.40
N VAL A 99 1.03 -23.27 -4.61
CA VAL A 99 1.70 -24.53 -4.97
C VAL A 99 3.22 -24.40 -5.02
N ARG A 100 3.72 -23.17 -5.12
CA ARG A 100 5.15 -22.87 -5.10
C ARG A 100 5.38 -21.45 -4.61
N MET A 101 6.40 -21.25 -3.80
CA MET A 101 6.86 -19.92 -3.37
C MET A 101 8.35 -19.79 -3.66
N VAL A 102 8.73 -18.80 -4.46
CA VAL A 102 10.10 -18.59 -4.95
C VAL A 102 10.56 -17.21 -4.50
N ALA A 103 11.26 -17.16 -3.37
CA ALA A 103 11.94 -15.94 -2.94
C ALA A 103 13.15 -15.68 -3.85
N HIS A 104 13.49 -14.42 -4.04
CA HIS A 104 14.69 -14.06 -4.79
C HIS A 104 15.94 -14.69 -4.15
N PRO A 105 16.86 -15.28 -4.93
CA PRO A 105 18.04 -15.96 -4.38
C PRO A 105 18.95 -15.01 -3.58
N GLU A 106 18.99 -13.73 -3.93
CA GLU A 106 19.75 -12.70 -3.23
C GLU A 106 18.99 -12.03 -2.06
N TYR A 107 17.81 -12.53 -1.70
CA TYR A 107 17.04 -11.95 -0.60
C TYR A 107 17.84 -12.02 0.71
N SER A 108 18.04 -10.87 1.34
CA SER A 108 18.71 -10.78 2.64
C SER A 108 17.72 -10.30 3.70
N SER A 109 17.45 -11.14 4.71
CA SER A 109 16.56 -10.76 5.81
C SER A 109 17.08 -9.61 6.67
N SER A 110 18.41 -9.43 6.72
CA SER A 110 19.08 -8.37 7.47
C SER A 110 18.96 -7.01 6.76
N THR A 111 19.35 -6.95 5.48
CA THR A 111 19.36 -5.68 4.73
C THR A 111 18.04 -5.38 4.04
N LYS A 112 17.18 -6.40 3.89
CA LYS A 112 16.03 -6.47 2.95
C LYS A 112 16.42 -6.24 1.49
N ASN A 113 17.68 -6.49 1.12
CA ASN A 113 18.06 -6.54 -0.30
C ASN A 113 17.21 -7.60 -1.00
N ALA A 114 16.81 -7.31 -2.24
CA ALA A 114 16.01 -8.19 -3.10
C ALA A 114 14.80 -8.81 -2.36
N ASP A 115 14.06 -7.99 -1.62
CA ASP A 115 12.86 -8.39 -0.87
C ASP A 115 11.66 -8.57 -1.80
N ILE A 116 11.74 -9.61 -2.63
CA ILE A 116 10.79 -9.96 -3.69
C ILE A 116 10.61 -11.48 -3.76
N MET A 117 9.37 -11.93 -3.92
CA MET A 117 8.99 -13.33 -3.99
C MET A 117 7.83 -13.52 -4.97
N LEU A 118 7.91 -14.60 -5.75
CA LEU A 118 6.82 -15.09 -6.59
C LEU A 118 6.06 -16.21 -5.89
N ILE A 119 4.73 -16.16 -5.95
CA ILE A 119 3.83 -17.21 -5.48
C ILE A 119 3.07 -17.76 -6.68
N LYS A 120 3.19 -19.07 -6.94
CA LYS A 120 2.39 -19.78 -7.94
C LYS A 120 1.08 -20.25 -7.30
N LEU A 121 -0.04 -19.86 -7.90
CA LEU A 121 -1.39 -20.26 -7.48
C LEU A 121 -1.69 -21.70 -7.93
N HIS A 122 -2.44 -22.46 -7.12
CA HIS A 122 -2.86 -23.83 -7.46
C HIS A 122 -3.81 -23.92 -8.67
N ARG A 123 -4.52 -22.83 -8.99
CA ARG A 123 -5.43 -22.71 -10.13
C ARG A 123 -5.36 -21.27 -10.68
N PRO A 124 -5.74 -21.03 -11.95
CA PRO A 124 -5.69 -19.69 -12.50
C PRO A 124 -6.72 -18.77 -11.84
N ALA A 125 -6.35 -17.50 -11.67
CA ALA A 125 -7.28 -16.42 -11.37
C ALA A 125 -8.18 -16.14 -12.58
N VAL A 126 -9.47 -15.93 -12.32
CA VAL A 126 -10.47 -15.58 -13.33
C VAL A 126 -10.57 -14.07 -13.40
N TYR A 127 -10.32 -13.50 -14.57
CA TYR A 127 -10.44 -12.05 -14.74
C TYR A 127 -11.89 -11.62 -14.83
N ASN A 128 -12.23 -10.52 -14.15
CA ASN A 128 -13.56 -9.93 -14.14
C ASN A 128 -13.49 -8.45 -13.72
N SER A 129 -14.63 -7.87 -13.34
CA SER A 129 -14.72 -6.48 -12.87
C SER A 129 -13.96 -6.20 -11.58
N PHE A 130 -13.51 -7.23 -10.85
CA PHE A 130 -12.89 -7.13 -9.52
C PHE A 130 -11.45 -7.65 -9.50
N VAL A 131 -11.10 -8.54 -10.44
CA VAL A 131 -9.80 -9.21 -10.52
C VAL A 131 -9.17 -8.99 -11.89
N SER A 132 -7.97 -8.43 -11.92
CA SER A 132 -7.14 -8.27 -13.11
C SER A 132 -5.66 -8.49 -12.78
N ILE A 133 -4.79 -8.39 -13.78
CA ILE A 133 -3.34 -8.33 -13.55
C ILE A 133 -2.84 -6.91 -13.63
N VAL A 134 -1.62 -6.73 -13.17
CA VAL A 134 -0.87 -5.50 -13.32
C VAL A 134 0.28 -5.68 -14.31
N PRO A 135 0.50 -4.73 -15.23
CA PRO A 135 1.63 -4.81 -16.15
C PRO A 135 2.94 -4.66 -15.39
N LEU A 136 3.93 -5.48 -15.73
CA LEU A 136 5.29 -5.30 -15.24
C LEU A 136 5.99 -4.20 -16.06
N PRO A 137 6.83 -3.38 -15.41
CA PRO A 137 7.64 -2.40 -16.12
C PRO A 137 8.67 -3.11 -17.02
N VAL A 138 9.11 -2.40 -18.07
CA VAL A 138 10.25 -2.83 -18.88
C VAL A 138 11.50 -2.88 -17.99
N GLN A 139 12.32 -3.91 -18.18
CA GLN A 139 13.55 -4.10 -17.43
C GLN A 139 14.46 -2.87 -17.53
N GLY A 140 15.05 -2.47 -16.40
CA GLY A 140 15.95 -1.32 -16.32
C GLY A 140 15.25 0.05 -16.22
N VAL A 141 13.94 0.13 -16.43
CA VAL A 141 13.20 1.39 -16.29
C VAL A 141 12.97 1.71 -14.81
N VAL A 142 13.49 2.86 -14.39
CA VAL A 142 13.26 3.43 -13.05
C VAL A 142 12.39 4.69 -13.19
N PRO A 143 11.36 4.88 -12.35
CA PRO A 143 10.63 6.14 -12.30
C PRO A 143 11.55 7.34 -12.13
N GLY A 144 11.25 8.41 -12.85
CA GLY A 144 11.88 9.70 -12.58
C GLY A 144 11.52 10.24 -11.19
N GLU A 145 12.44 10.96 -10.58
CA GLU A 145 12.20 11.69 -9.32
C GLU A 145 10.97 12.62 -9.45
N GLY A 146 10.17 12.71 -8.39
CA GLY A 146 8.95 13.50 -8.35
C GLY A 146 7.73 12.84 -9.00
N ARG A 147 7.90 11.78 -9.81
CA ARG A 147 6.77 11.02 -10.36
C ARG A 147 5.92 10.47 -9.22
N LEU A 148 4.61 10.72 -9.27
CA LEU A 148 3.68 10.17 -8.30
C LEU A 148 3.41 8.69 -8.60
N CYS A 149 3.65 7.85 -7.60
CA CYS A 149 3.30 6.43 -7.58
C CYS A 149 2.16 6.20 -6.59
N GLN A 150 1.28 5.26 -6.91
CA GLN A 150 0.18 4.89 -6.03
C GLN A 150 0.54 3.65 -5.24
N VAL A 151 0.30 3.71 -3.93
CA VAL A 151 0.40 2.57 -3.03
C VAL A 151 -0.99 2.25 -2.52
N SER A 152 -1.37 0.98 -2.56
CA SER A 152 -2.66 0.50 -2.06
C SER A 152 -2.47 -0.61 -1.02
N GLY A 153 -3.36 -0.68 -0.04
CA GLY A 153 -3.37 -1.78 0.93
C GLY A 153 -4.26 -1.53 2.15
N TRP A 154 -4.18 -2.48 3.08
CA TRP A 154 -4.93 -2.52 4.34
C TRP A 154 -4.03 -2.23 5.55
N GLY A 155 -2.96 -1.46 5.35
CA GLY A 155 -2.00 -1.11 6.40
C GLY A 155 -2.57 -0.22 7.51
N TYR A 156 -1.71 0.20 8.44
CA TYR A 156 -2.14 1.05 9.56
C TYR A 156 -2.43 2.46 9.10
N THR A 157 -3.45 3.07 9.72
CA THR A 157 -3.91 4.41 9.36
C THR A 157 -3.25 5.53 10.14
N SER A 158 -2.48 5.20 11.19
CA SER A 158 -1.87 6.14 12.13
C SER A 158 -0.39 5.81 12.36
N THR A 159 0.42 6.85 12.54
CA THR A 159 1.85 6.77 12.93
C THR A 159 2.03 6.26 14.36
N ILE A 160 1.02 6.38 15.22
CA ILE A 160 1.07 6.05 16.65
C ILE A 160 0.63 4.58 16.89
N GLY A 161 0.37 3.83 15.82
CA GLY A 161 -0.30 2.54 15.89
C GLY A 161 -1.82 2.68 15.96
N GLY A 162 -2.52 1.55 15.88
CA GLY A 162 -3.99 1.49 15.83
C GLY A 162 -4.45 0.18 15.23
N LYS A 163 -5.73 0.08 14.85
CA LYS A 163 -6.21 -1.05 14.03
C LYS A 163 -5.77 -0.84 12.58
N ALA A 164 -5.39 -1.93 11.91
CA ALA A 164 -5.20 -1.93 10.47
C ALA A 164 -6.50 -1.48 9.77
N SER A 165 -6.40 -0.86 8.60
CA SER A 165 -7.60 -0.45 7.86
C SER A 165 -8.37 -1.68 7.42
N ASP A 166 -9.64 -1.79 7.80
CA ASP A 166 -10.50 -2.86 7.31
C ASP A 166 -10.76 -2.72 5.81
N THR A 167 -11.05 -1.51 5.34
CA THR A 167 -11.30 -1.24 3.92
C THR A 167 -10.03 -0.83 3.19
N LEU A 168 -9.97 -1.17 1.90
CA LEU A 168 -8.83 -0.86 1.06
C LEU A 168 -8.58 0.65 0.94
N ARG A 169 -7.32 1.03 1.03
CA ARG A 169 -6.87 2.44 1.02
C ARG A 169 -5.78 2.65 0.01
N SER A 170 -5.66 3.88 -0.48
CA SER A 170 -4.55 4.29 -1.34
C SER A 170 -3.94 5.62 -0.95
N VAL A 171 -2.66 5.77 -1.27
CA VAL A 171 -1.92 7.02 -1.13
C VAL A 171 -1.04 7.21 -2.36
N LYS A 172 -0.90 8.46 -2.83
CA LYS A 172 0.07 8.82 -3.87
C LYS A 172 1.31 9.40 -3.22
N LEU A 173 2.48 8.86 -3.57
CA LEU A 173 3.77 9.28 -3.05
C LEU A 173 4.72 9.62 -4.22
N PRO A 174 5.46 10.74 -4.16
CA PRO A 174 6.44 11.07 -5.17
C PRO A 174 7.69 10.19 -5.00
N ILE A 175 8.28 9.79 -6.12
CA ILE A 175 9.57 9.10 -6.13
C ILE A 175 10.68 10.04 -5.66
N VAL A 176 11.56 9.52 -4.82
CA VAL A 176 12.70 10.23 -4.25
C VAL A 176 13.98 9.71 -4.89
N SER A 177 14.86 10.60 -5.32
CA SER A 177 16.15 10.21 -5.89
C SER A 177 16.97 9.37 -4.92
N MET A 178 17.71 8.40 -5.47
CA MET A 178 18.62 7.54 -4.69
C MET A 178 19.65 8.34 -3.89
N ARG A 179 20.15 9.45 -4.43
CA ARG A 179 21.07 10.36 -3.73
C ARG A 179 20.45 10.94 -2.46
N ARG A 180 19.21 11.43 -2.54
CA ARG A 180 18.50 11.97 -1.37
C ARG A 180 18.14 10.85 -0.40
N CYS A 181 17.61 9.75 -0.91
CA CYS A 181 17.18 8.64 -0.09
C CYS A 181 18.35 8.01 0.69
N ASN A 182 19.49 7.80 0.04
CA ASN A 182 20.65 7.17 0.66
C ASN A 182 21.58 8.14 1.39
N SER A 183 21.18 9.41 1.53
CA SER A 183 21.94 10.43 2.25
C SER A 183 22.04 10.12 3.75
N SER A 184 23.03 10.70 4.43
CA SER A 184 23.20 10.60 5.89
C SER A 184 21.98 11.10 6.67
N SER A 185 21.25 12.08 6.14
CA SER A 185 20.02 12.62 6.72
C SER A 185 18.78 11.71 6.58
N SER A 186 18.91 10.57 5.89
CA SER A 186 17.81 9.63 5.67
C SER A 186 18.22 8.20 6.03
N TYR A 187 18.58 7.37 5.05
CA TYR A 187 18.93 5.97 5.29
C TYR A 187 20.42 5.71 5.44
N ALA A 188 21.27 6.73 5.38
CA ALA A 188 22.69 6.66 5.72
C ALA A 188 23.44 5.49 5.06
N GLY A 189 23.26 5.31 3.75
CA GLY A 189 23.95 4.25 2.99
C GLY A 189 23.24 2.89 2.97
N HIS A 190 22.17 2.68 3.74
CA HIS A 190 21.50 1.38 3.85
C HIS A 190 20.54 1.03 2.70
N ILE A 191 20.39 1.89 1.68
CA ILE A 191 19.57 1.62 0.49
C ILE A 191 20.44 1.03 -0.62
N THR A 192 20.04 -0.14 -1.09
CA THR A 192 20.71 -0.86 -2.18
C THR A 192 20.20 -0.41 -3.55
N SER A 193 20.90 -0.76 -4.63
CA SER A 193 20.47 -0.49 -6.02
C SER A 193 19.15 -1.17 -6.41
N ASN A 194 18.79 -2.24 -5.69
CA ASN A 194 17.54 -2.99 -5.83
C ASN A 194 16.34 -2.31 -5.16
N MET A 195 16.56 -1.18 -4.48
CA MET A 195 15.52 -0.43 -3.79
C MET A 195 15.19 0.90 -4.48
N ILE A 196 14.01 1.44 -4.19
CA ILE A 196 13.52 2.77 -4.56
C ILE A 196 12.92 3.40 -3.31
N CYS A 197 12.90 4.73 -3.27
CA CYS A 197 12.22 5.46 -2.21
C CYS A 197 11.08 6.31 -2.75
N ALA A 198 10.00 6.41 -1.98
CA ALA A 198 8.92 7.36 -2.26
C ALA A 198 8.44 8.02 -0.97
N GLY A 199 7.98 9.26 -1.06
CA GLY A 199 7.44 10.00 0.07
C GLY A 199 7.68 11.50 0.00
N PHE A 200 6.90 12.25 0.75
CA PHE A 200 7.06 13.70 0.86
C PHE A 200 8.10 14.05 1.92
N SER A 201 8.95 15.05 1.65
CA SER A 201 9.94 15.56 2.61
C SER A 201 9.32 16.10 3.90
N ALA A 202 8.09 16.61 3.82
CA ALA A 202 7.30 17.07 4.96
C ALA A 202 6.68 15.92 5.78
N GLY A 203 6.75 14.67 5.30
CA GLY A 203 6.05 13.54 5.90
C GLY A 203 4.53 13.60 5.69
N GLY A 204 3.77 13.00 6.61
CA GLY A 204 2.30 13.02 6.59
C GLY A 204 1.63 12.09 5.59
N LYS A 205 2.39 11.40 4.72
CA LYS A 205 1.92 10.34 3.81
C LYS A 205 2.88 9.16 3.73
N ASP A 206 2.42 7.95 4.06
CA ASP A 206 3.24 6.74 4.16
C ASP A 206 2.42 5.45 3.98
N ALA A 207 3.06 4.33 3.61
CA ALA A 207 2.52 2.98 3.44
C ALA A 207 2.70 2.08 4.70
N CYS A 208 2.69 2.65 5.90
CA CYS A 208 3.25 2.01 7.10
C CYS A 208 2.48 0.76 7.63
N GLN A 209 3.22 -0.22 8.19
CA GLN A 209 2.69 -1.47 8.78
C GLN A 209 3.36 -1.88 10.12
N LYS A 210 3.67 -0.96 11.06
CA LYS A 210 4.22 -1.33 12.39
C LYS A 210 3.29 -0.96 13.57
N PRO A 211 3.02 -1.89 14.51
CA PRO A 211 2.64 -1.52 15.88
C PRO A 211 3.89 -1.02 16.64
N PRO A 212 3.75 -0.06 17.58
CA PRO A 212 4.89 0.42 18.36
C PRO A 212 5.35 -0.66 19.34
N LYS A 213 6.61 -1.07 19.24
CA LYS A 213 7.35 -1.62 20.39
C LYS A 213 8.52 -0.71 20.68
N SER A 214 8.50 -0.21 21.93
CA SER A 214 9.54 0.51 22.68
C SER A 214 9.99 1.90 22.16
N ARG A 215 9.94 2.86 23.09
CA ARG A 215 10.60 4.18 23.03
C ARG A 215 12.05 4.01 22.60
N VAL A 216 12.36 4.35 21.36
CA VAL A 216 13.69 4.78 20.96
C VAL A 216 13.49 6.09 20.20
N PRO A 217 14.07 7.22 20.65
CA PRO A 217 14.08 8.44 19.86
C PRO A 217 15.06 8.20 18.70
N SER A 218 14.58 7.59 17.63
CA SER A 218 15.33 7.50 16.37
C SER A 218 14.71 8.46 15.37
N ALA A 219 15.57 9.32 14.82
CA ALA A 219 15.26 10.40 13.89
C ALA A 219 14.20 10.03 12.84
N PRO A 220 13.38 10.99 12.38
CA PRO A 220 12.29 10.70 11.46
C PRO A 220 12.86 10.19 10.14
N ARG A 221 12.73 8.89 9.87
CA ARG A 221 12.98 8.35 8.53
C ARG A 221 11.79 8.76 7.66
N LYS A 222 12.00 9.77 6.81
CA LYS A 222 10.97 10.51 6.05
C LYS A 222 10.48 9.85 4.76
N HIS A 223 10.91 8.62 4.49
CA HIS A 223 10.71 7.97 3.18
C HIS A 223 10.28 6.51 3.36
N VAL A 224 9.64 5.96 2.34
CA VAL A 224 9.22 4.55 2.22
C VAL A 224 10.19 3.86 1.29
N THR A 225 10.68 2.67 1.65
CA THR A 225 11.61 1.90 0.80
C THR A 225 10.90 0.75 0.15
N PHE A 226 11.27 0.51 -1.09
CA PHE A 226 10.57 -0.38 -1.97
C PHE A 226 11.54 -1.22 -2.80
N THR A 227 11.31 -2.52 -3.02
CA THR A 227 12.08 -3.36 -3.95
C THR A 227 11.59 -3.22 -5.40
N LYS A 228 12.49 -2.92 -6.34
CA LYS A 228 12.19 -3.05 -7.77
C LYS A 228 12.00 -4.55 -8.09
N PRO A 229 11.01 -5.06 -8.86
CA PRO A 229 9.75 -4.54 -9.41
C PRO A 229 8.47 -4.91 -8.63
N SER A 230 8.56 -5.43 -7.39
CA SER A 230 7.38 -5.78 -6.57
C SER A 230 6.57 -4.58 -6.09
N ASP A 231 7.18 -3.41 -6.11
CA ASP A 231 6.77 -2.31 -5.26
C ASP A 231 6.17 -1.11 -5.99
N TRP A 232 5.94 -1.29 -7.29
CA TRP A 232 5.03 -0.43 -8.05
C TRP A 232 3.59 -0.50 -7.52
N PHE A 233 3.31 -1.45 -6.61
CA PHE A 233 1.95 -1.85 -6.26
C PHE A 233 1.70 -2.06 -4.76
N HIS A 234 2.77 -2.19 -3.95
CA HIS A 234 2.69 -2.51 -2.52
C HIS A 234 3.76 -1.73 -1.78
N GLY A 235 3.38 -1.00 -0.73
CA GLY A 235 4.34 -0.27 0.07
C GLY A 235 4.49 -0.80 1.47
N LYS A 236 5.75 -0.82 1.90
CA LYS A 236 6.15 -1.01 3.29
C LYS A 236 7.03 0.16 3.71
N GLY A 237 6.50 1.02 4.58
CA GLY A 237 7.31 2.01 5.31
C GLY A 237 8.22 1.30 6.31
N ARG A 238 9.52 1.66 6.33
CA ARG A 238 10.49 1.19 7.33
C ARG A 238 10.50 2.07 8.56
#